data_AF-A0A2G5SH03-F1
#
_entry.id   AF-A0A2G5SH03-F1
#
_cell.length_a   1.000
_cell.length_b   1.000
_cell.length_c   1.000
_cell.angle_alpha   90.00
_cell.angle_beta   90.00
_cell.angle_gamma   90.00
#
_symmetry.space_group_name_H-M   'P 1'
#
loop_
_entity.id
_entity.type
_entity.pdbx_description
1 polymer ?
#
loop_
_entity_poly.entity_id
_entity_poly.type
_entity_poly.pdbx_seq_one_letter_code
_entity_poly.pdbx_strand_id
1 'polypeptide(L)'
;MNQLEYGERHEKLIQGTFDSYEDRCIDRNFTTELRNEQNIDNIIKIVLNPDNVKKYIGDVGSQKAACAYKKCEKTGVETLAIAVDINRLVDPINGSPGSACPKNRQPDVQMLCELKKKKSKYNRKIGVFQTGGKILDGIFGGFGKK
;
A
#
# COMPACT_ATOMS: atom_id res chain seq x y z
N MET A 1 9.11 -9.40 -7.84
CA MET A 1 8.70 -9.05 -6.46
C MET A 1 7.64 -7.96 -6.53
N ASN A 2 6.66 -7.97 -5.63
CA ASN A 2 5.61 -6.95 -5.61
C ASN A 2 6.08 -5.69 -4.90
N GLN A 3 5.58 -4.54 -5.35
CA GLN A 3 5.60 -3.34 -4.51
C GLN A 3 4.53 -3.50 -3.43
N LEU A 4 4.94 -3.30 -2.18
CA LEU A 4 4.04 -3.32 -1.03
C LEU A 4 3.28 -2.00 -0.95
N GLU A 5 1.97 -2.08 -0.83
CA GLU A 5 1.10 -0.94 -0.60
C GLU A 5 0.85 -0.77 0.90
N TYR A 6 0.58 0.47 1.31
CA TYR A 6 0.17 0.72 2.69
C TYR A 6 -1.19 0.05 2.97
N GLY A 7 -1.25 -0.72 4.05
CA GLY A 7 -2.47 -1.41 4.49
C GLY A 7 -3.06 -0.83 5.77
N GLU A 8 -4.05 0.05 5.68
CA GLU A 8 -4.72 0.64 6.86
C GLU A 8 -5.23 -0.42 7.85
N ARG A 9 -5.82 -1.51 7.34
CA ARG A 9 -6.24 -2.67 8.17
C ARG A 9 -5.06 -3.29 8.92
N HIS A 10 -3.89 -3.37 8.29
CA HIS A 10 -2.69 -3.94 8.89
C HIS A 10 -2.21 -3.05 10.04
N GLU A 11 -2.24 -1.74 9.87
CA GLU A 11 -1.88 -0.80 10.94
C GLU A 11 -2.83 -0.91 12.13
N LYS A 12 -4.14 -0.96 11.89
CA LYS A 12 -5.14 -1.14 12.96
C LYS A 12 -4.95 -2.45 13.73
N LEU A 13 -4.52 -3.52 13.07
CA LEU A 13 -4.21 -4.79 13.74
C LEU A 13 -2.96 -4.70 14.61
N ILE A 14 -1.95 -3.95 14.17
CA ILE A 14 -0.77 -3.64 14.99
C ILE A 14 -1.19 -2.83 16.22
N GLN A 15 -2.00 -1.78 16.03
CA GLN A 15 -2.49 -0.94 17.11
C GLN A 15 -3.29 -1.76 18.12
N GLY A 16 -4.26 -2.58 17.67
CA GLY A 16 -4.99 -3.48 18.57
C GLY A 16 -4.10 -4.48 19.30
N THR A 17 -3.01 -4.93 18.67
CA THR A 17 -1.98 -5.73 19.35
C THR A 17 -1.31 -4.90 20.44
N PHE A 18 -0.87 -3.68 20.14
CA PHE A 18 -0.27 -2.77 21.10
C PHE A 18 -1.18 -2.40 22.28
N ASP A 19 -2.47 -2.23 22.02
CA ASP A 19 -3.48 -1.92 23.03
C ASP A 19 -3.71 -3.11 23.97
N SER A 20 -3.70 -4.35 23.45
CA SER A 20 -3.77 -5.55 24.29
C SER A 20 -2.58 -5.70 25.27
N TYR A 21 -1.48 -5.00 25.00
CA TYR A 21 -0.28 -4.94 25.84
C TYR A 21 -0.12 -3.58 26.55
N GLU A 22 -1.22 -2.82 26.76
CA GLU A 22 -1.29 -1.47 27.35
C GLU A 22 -0.12 -1.10 28.29
N ASP A 23 0.21 -1.92 29.30
CA ASP A 23 1.26 -1.64 30.32
C ASP A 23 2.49 -2.56 30.32
N ARG A 24 2.61 -3.46 29.33
CA ARG A 24 3.68 -4.47 29.27
C ARG A 24 4.60 -4.16 28.10
N CYS A 25 5.90 -4.09 28.38
CA CYS A 25 6.89 -4.05 27.31
C CYS A 25 6.72 -5.32 26.48
N ILE A 26 6.42 -5.15 25.19
CA ILE A 26 6.23 -6.27 24.27
C ILE A 26 7.59 -6.92 24.03
N ASP A 27 7.65 -8.24 24.20
CA ASP A 27 8.83 -9.02 23.85
C ASP A 27 9.07 -8.92 22.33
N ARG A 28 10.29 -8.51 21.96
CA ARG A 28 10.72 -8.37 20.57
C ARG A 28 10.78 -9.70 19.83
N ASN A 29 10.73 -10.84 20.52
CA ASN A 29 10.68 -12.16 19.91
C ASN A 29 9.26 -12.62 19.53
N PHE A 30 8.25 -11.77 19.73
CA PHE A 30 6.87 -12.12 19.39
C PHE A 30 6.61 -12.05 17.89
N THR A 31 6.00 -13.10 17.34
CA THR A 31 5.45 -13.15 15.99
C THR A 31 4.06 -13.76 16.08
N THR A 32 3.05 -13.04 15.59
CA THR A 32 1.66 -13.53 15.54
C THR A 32 1.20 -13.68 14.10
N GLU A 33 0.54 -14.81 13.81
CA GLU A 33 -0.24 -15.03 12.59
C GLU A 33 -1.72 -14.73 12.89
N LEU A 34 -2.27 -13.72 12.22
CA LEU A 34 -3.71 -13.50 12.15
C LEU A 34 -4.23 -14.11 10.85
N ARG A 35 -4.96 -15.23 10.99
CA ARG A 35 -5.62 -15.87 9.87
C ARG A 35 -6.97 -15.20 9.64
N ASN A 36 -7.27 -14.88 8.39
CA ASN A 36 -8.62 -14.51 8.02
C ASN A 36 -9.46 -15.79 7.90
N GLU A 37 -10.43 -16.00 8.78
CA GLU A 37 -11.30 -17.20 8.77
C GLU A 37 -12.03 -17.39 7.43
N GLN A 38 -12.28 -16.29 6.69
CA GLN A 38 -12.95 -16.33 5.39
C GLN A 38 -11.99 -16.57 4.22
N ASN A 39 -10.67 -16.48 4.44
CA ASN A 39 -9.67 -16.63 3.38
C ASN A 39 -8.34 -17.13 3.99
N ILE A 40 -8.27 -18.43 4.21
CA ILE A 40 -7.17 -19.13 4.90
C ILE A 40 -5.82 -18.90 4.18
N ASP A 41 -5.87 -18.61 2.88
CA ASP A 41 -4.71 -18.43 2.01
C ASP A 41 -4.04 -17.07 2.15
N ASN A 42 -4.77 -16.06 2.66
CA ASN A 42 -4.25 -14.72 2.94
C ASN A 42 -4.12 -14.53 4.45
N ILE A 43 -2.89 -14.65 4.94
CA ILE A 43 -2.55 -14.52 6.35
C ILE A 43 -1.92 -13.15 6.57
N ILE A 44 -2.29 -12.45 7.65
CA ILE A 44 -1.59 -11.24 8.09
C ILE A 44 -0.61 -11.65 9.19
N LYS A 45 0.68 -11.42 8.97
CA LYS A 45 1.71 -11.66 9.99
C LYS A 45 2.11 -10.35 10.65
N ILE A 46 2.03 -10.31 11.98
CA ILE A 46 2.57 -9.23 12.81
C ILE A 46 3.91 -9.69 13.35
N VAL A 47 4.96 -8.94 13.02
CA VAL A 47 6.36 -9.27 13.29
C VAL A 47 6.97 -8.12 14.08
N LEU A 48 7.47 -8.43 15.28
CA LEU A 48 8.15 -7.45 16.15
C LEU A 48 9.67 -7.64 16.16
N ASN A 49 10.14 -8.77 15.61
CA ASN A 49 11.56 -9.06 15.48
C ASN A 49 12.08 -8.54 14.13
N PRO A 50 13.03 -7.57 14.11
CA PRO A 50 13.59 -7.01 12.88
C PRO A 50 14.29 -8.03 11.98
N ASP A 51 14.87 -9.10 12.54
CA ASP A 51 15.56 -10.13 11.76
C ASP A 51 14.57 -10.92 10.89
N ASN A 52 13.36 -11.14 11.41
CA ASN A 52 12.30 -11.85 10.71
C ASN A 52 11.56 -10.98 9.69
N VAL A 53 11.63 -9.64 9.81
CA VAL A 53 10.94 -8.71 8.90
C VAL A 53 11.33 -8.96 7.45
N LYS A 54 12.64 -9.09 7.17
CA LYS A 54 13.17 -9.27 5.81
C LYS A 54 12.55 -10.47 5.10
N LYS A 55 12.33 -11.56 5.84
CA LYS A 55 11.74 -12.79 5.33
C LYS A 55 10.31 -12.57 4.80
N TYR A 56 9.54 -11.71 5.45
CA TYR A 56 8.13 -11.53 5.13
C TYR A 56 7.86 -10.38 4.16
N ILE A 57 8.63 -9.27 4.24
CA ILE A 57 8.49 -8.18 3.27
C ILE A 57 8.99 -8.56 1.87
N GLY A 58 9.90 -9.54 1.78
CA GLY A 58 10.44 -10.05 0.53
C GLY A 58 9.64 -11.19 -0.09
N ASP A 59 8.54 -11.60 0.53
CA ASP A 59 7.72 -12.69 0.02
C ASP A 59 7.02 -12.30 -1.30
N VAL A 60 6.97 -13.24 -2.26
CA VAL A 60 6.43 -12.99 -3.60
C VAL A 60 4.91 -12.82 -3.61
N GLY A 61 4.22 -13.37 -2.61
CA GLY A 61 2.79 -13.26 -2.42
C GLY A 61 2.37 -12.02 -1.62
N SER A 62 3.31 -11.35 -0.94
CA SER A 62 3.03 -10.13 -0.20
C SER A 62 2.71 -8.96 -1.11
N GLN A 63 1.75 -8.15 -0.67
CA GLN A 63 1.17 -7.05 -1.45
C GLN A 63 0.92 -5.81 -0.61
N LYS A 64 0.69 -5.97 0.69
CA LYS A 64 0.38 -4.90 1.63
C LYS A 64 1.18 -5.06 2.89
N ALA A 65 1.65 -3.94 3.40
CA ALA A 65 2.26 -3.88 4.71
C ALA A 65 1.84 -2.60 5.44
N ALA A 66 1.95 -2.64 6.75
CA ALA A 66 1.95 -1.46 7.59
C ALA A 66 2.97 -1.63 8.71
N CYS A 67 3.43 -0.52 9.23
CA CYS A 67 4.36 -0.49 10.35
C CYS A 67 3.79 0.45 11.40
N ALA A 68 3.97 0.11 12.68
CA ALA A 68 3.78 1.06 13.76
C ALA A 68 4.84 0.81 14.83
N TYR A 69 5.12 1.83 15.62
CA TYR A 69 6.04 1.74 16.73
C TYR A 69 5.30 2.04 18.04
N LYS A 70 5.70 1.36 19.11
CA LYS A 70 5.27 1.69 20.48
C LYS A 70 6.49 1.78 21.37
N LYS A 71 6.56 2.83 22.17
CA LYS A 71 7.58 3.00 23.20
C LYS A 71 7.06 2.40 24.50
N CYS A 72 7.84 1.52 25.13
CA CYS A 72 7.49 1.03 26.45
C CYS A 72 7.73 2.14 27.49
N GLU A 73 6.73 2.47 28.30
CA GLU A 73 6.88 3.53 29.31
C GLU A 73 7.86 3.15 30.43
N LYS A 74 7.90 1.88 30.82
CA LYS A 74 8.75 1.40 31.92
C LYS A 74 10.24 1.39 31.58
N THR A 75 10.60 1.03 30.35
CA THR A 75 11.99 0.87 29.93
C THR A 75 12.45 1.94 28.95
N GLY A 76 11.53 2.72 28.38
CA GLY A 76 11.80 3.66 27.30
C GLY A 76 12.14 3.00 25.96
N VAL A 77 12.12 1.67 25.88
CA VAL A 77 12.51 0.92 24.69
C VAL A 77 11.42 0.97 23.64
N GLU A 78 11.79 1.34 22.42
CA GLU A 78 10.89 1.33 21.26
C GLU A 78 10.81 -0.06 20.63
N THR A 79 9.60 -0.47 20.28
CA THR A 79 9.32 -1.72 19.59
C THR A 79 8.64 -1.40 18.27
N LEU A 80 9.30 -1.77 17.17
CA LEU A 80 8.75 -1.70 15.82
C LEU A 80 7.94 -2.97 15.54
N ALA A 81 6.70 -2.80 15.12
CA ALA A 81 5.86 -3.87 14.63
C ALA A 81 5.60 -3.66 13.14
N ILE A 82 5.63 -4.75 12.39
CA ILE A 82 5.30 -4.75 10.97
C ILE A 82 4.24 -5.81 10.72
N ALA A 83 3.13 -5.40 10.13
CA ALA A 83 2.07 -6.28 9.69
C ALA A 83 2.13 -6.40 8.17
N VAL A 84 2.24 -7.61 7.65
CA VAL A 84 2.35 -7.89 6.21
C VAL A 84 1.40 -9.00 5.82
N ASP A 85 0.72 -8.85 4.68
CA ASP A 85 -0.07 -9.94 4.11
C ASP A 85 0.84 -10.96 3.43
N ILE A 86 0.49 -12.23 3.55
CA ILE A 86 1.22 -13.31 2.91
C ILE A 86 0.18 -14.18 2.22
N ASN A 87 0.32 -14.26 0.90
CA ASN A 87 -0.48 -15.17 0.08
C ASN A 87 0.39 -16.37 -0.30
N ARG A 88 0.10 -17.52 0.31
CA ARG A 88 0.89 -18.75 0.10
C ARG A 88 0.63 -19.44 -1.25
N LEU A 89 -0.37 -19.00 -2.00
CA LEU A 89 -0.73 -19.59 -3.30
C LEU A 89 0.03 -18.94 -4.47
N VAL A 90 0.82 -17.90 -4.20
CA VAL A 90 1.56 -17.20 -5.25
C VAL A 90 2.95 -17.80 -5.37
N ASP A 91 3.17 -18.51 -6.47
CA ASP A 91 4.51 -19.03 -6.78
C ASP A 91 5.44 -17.93 -7.30
N PRO A 92 6.75 -18.02 -7.00
CA PRO A 92 7.74 -17.13 -7.59
C PRO A 92 7.76 -17.23 -9.11
N ILE A 93 7.71 -16.09 -9.80
CA ILE A 93 7.92 -16.03 -11.24
C ILE A 93 9.41 -15.91 -11.50
N ASN A 94 10.00 -16.91 -12.15
CA ASN A 94 11.42 -16.90 -12.52
C ASN A 94 11.68 -15.92 -13.67
N GLY A 95 12.74 -15.11 -13.55
CA GLY A 95 13.12 -14.14 -14.56
C GLY A 95 13.94 -12.98 -14.00
N SER A 96 14.27 -12.02 -14.85
CA SER A 96 14.89 -10.77 -14.40
C SER A 96 13.85 -9.92 -13.64
N PRO A 97 14.26 -9.09 -12.66
CA PRO A 97 13.34 -8.19 -11.98
C PRO A 97 12.50 -7.38 -12.96
N GLY A 98 11.18 -7.32 -12.75
CA GLY A 98 10.24 -6.59 -13.60
C GLY A 98 9.94 -7.24 -14.97
N SER A 99 10.57 -8.35 -15.35
CA SER A 99 10.31 -8.99 -16.66
C SER A 99 8.92 -9.62 -16.76
N ALA A 100 8.35 -10.02 -15.63
CA ALA A 100 7.01 -10.57 -15.52
C ALA A 100 6.37 -10.17 -14.19
N CYS A 101 5.10 -9.80 -14.23
CA CYS A 101 4.30 -9.44 -13.05
C CYS A 101 2.99 -10.22 -13.01
N PRO A 102 2.46 -10.49 -11.79
CA PRO A 102 1.14 -11.11 -11.63
C PRO A 102 0.02 -10.34 -12.33
N LYS A 103 -1.10 -11.01 -12.59
CA LYS A 103 -2.28 -10.41 -13.22
C LYS A 103 -2.71 -9.15 -12.45
N ASN A 104 -3.02 -8.08 -13.19
CA ASN A 104 -3.36 -6.73 -12.68
C ASN A 104 -2.21 -5.91 -12.07
N ARG A 105 -0.96 -6.37 -12.17
CA ARG A 105 0.24 -5.59 -11.83
C ARG A 105 1.09 -5.29 -13.06
N GLN A 106 1.98 -4.31 -12.94
CA GLN A 106 2.94 -3.90 -13.97
C GLN A 106 4.29 -3.55 -13.32
N PRO A 107 5.41 -3.69 -14.03
CA PRO A 107 6.70 -3.25 -13.51
C PRO A 107 6.74 -1.72 -13.38
N ASP A 108 7.18 -1.25 -12.23
CA ASP A 108 7.53 0.16 -11.99
C ASP A 108 9.02 0.42 -12.33
N VAL A 109 9.45 1.68 -12.27
CA VAL A 109 10.85 2.12 -12.51
C VAL A 109 11.88 1.39 -11.63
N GLN A 110 11.46 0.89 -10.46
CA GLN A 110 12.29 0.11 -9.55
C GLN A 110 12.27 -1.40 -9.84
N MET A 111 11.68 -1.83 -10.96
CA MET A 111 11.50 -3.24 -11.34
C MET A 111 10.67 -4.06 -10.34
N LEU A 112 9.88 -3.39 -9.52
CA LEU A 112 8.87 -3.98 -8.64
C LEU A 112 7.50 -4.00 -9.33
N CYS A 113 6.67 -4.98 -9.00
CA CYS A 113 5.33 -5.09 -9.57
C CYS A 113 4.33 -4.21 -8.80
N GLU A 114 3.99 -3.04 -9.33
CA GLU A 114 2.95 -2.13 -8.81
C GLU A 114 1.55 -2.50 -9.32
N LEU A 115 0.49 -2.09 -8.62
CA LEU A 115 -0.88 -2.23 -9.16
C LEU A 115 -1.03 -1.39 -10.43
N LYS A 116 -1.65 -1.97 -11.46
CA LYS A 116 -1.98 -1.23 -12.68
C LYS A 116 -2.88 -0.05 -12.32
N LYS A 117 -2.38 1.17 -12.51
CA LYS A 117 -3.17 2.38 -12.37
C LYS A 117 -4.34 2.26 -13.34
N LYS A 118 -5.58 2.28 -12.82
CA LYS A 118 -6.76 2.38 -13.69
C LYS A 118 -6.56 3.65 -14.51
N LYS A 119 -6.58 3.54 -15.84
CA LYS A 119 -6.62 4.71 -16.71
C LYS A 119 -7.85 5.50 -16.31
N SER A 120 -7.63 6.56 -15.55
CA SER A 120 -8.61 7.57 -15.23
C SER A 120 -9.14 8.09 -16.56
N LYS A 121 -10.36 7.67 -16.95
CA LYS A 121 -11.14 8.30 -18.03
C LYS A 121 -11.67 9.66 -17.54
N TYR A 122 -10.85 10.46 -16.86
CA TYR A 122 -11.16 11.86 -16.70
C TYR A 122 -10.86 12.52 -18.04
N ASN A 123 -11.86 12.53 -18.92
CA ASN A 123 -11.99 13.60 -19.90
C ASN A 123 -11.92 14.88 -19.07
N ARG A 124 -10.83 15.65 -19.17
CA ARG A 124 -10.87 17.06 -18.79
C ARG A 124 -12.06 17.63 -19.56
N LYS A 125 -13.19 17.84 -18.87
CA LYS A 125 -14.08 18.92 -19.30
C LYS A 125 -13.19 20.15 -19.19
N ILE A 126 -12.78 20.68 -20.33
CA ILE A 126 -12.27 22.04 -20.41
C ILE A 126 -13.46 22.90 -19.97
N GLY A 127 -13.63 23.04 -18.67
CA GLY A 127 -14.49 24.03 -18.07
C GLY A 127 -13.81 25.34 -18.38
N VAL A 128 -14.32 26.05 -19.37
CA VAL A 128 -14.03 27.46 -19.59
C VAL A 128 -14.36 28.16 -18.27
N PHE A 129 -13.34 28.42 -17.47
CA PHE A 129 -13.42 29.25 -16.29
C PHE A 129 -13.47 30.70 -16.79
N GLN A 130 -14.63 31.14 -17.27
CA GLN A 130 -14.88 32.56 -17.48
C GLN A 130 -15.47 33.13 -16.19
N THR A 131 -14.54 33.58 -15.35
CA THR A 131 -14.76 34.57 -14.30
C THR A 131 -15.59 35.72 -14.87
N GLY A 132 -16.69 36.03 -14.20
CA GLY A 132 -17.57 37.12 -14.59
C GLY A 132 -16.87 38.48 -14.59
N GLY A 133 -17.04 39.20 -15.69
CA GLY A 133 -16.73 40.62 -15.84
C GLY A 133 -17.48 41.12 -17.07
N LYS A 134 -18.56 41.86 -16.85
CA LYS A 134 -19.37 42.52 -17.87
C LYS A 134 -18.46 43.29 -18.86
N ILE A 135 -18.82 43.30 -20.14
CA ILE A 135 -19.04 44.49 -21.00
C ILE A 135 -18.96 44.10 -22.50
N LEU A 136 -20.02 44.49 -23.22
CA LEU A 136 -20.23 44.66 -24.67
C LEU A 136 -20.61 43.45 -25.54
N ASP A 137 -21.93 43.30 -25.68
CA ASP A 137 -22.57 42.98 -26.96
C ASP A 137 -22.10 43.96 -28.06
N GLY A 138 -21.79 43.43 -29.24
CA GLY A 138 -21.37 44.18 -30.43
C GLY A 138 -20.58 43.28 -31.37
N ILE A 139 -21.23 42.46 -32.21
CA ILE A 139 -21.45 42.70 -33.65
C ILE A 139 -20.14 42.70 -34.48
N PHE A 140 -20.18 41.99 -35.62
CA PHE A 140 -19.12 41.75 -36.63
C PHE A 140 -18.17 40.59 -36.29
N GLY A 141 -18.04 39.49 -37.04
CA GLY A 141 -18.39 39.20 -38.43
C GLY A 141 -17.18 38.47 -39.07
N GLY A 142 -17.42 37.42 -39.85
CA GLY A 142 -16.44 36.99 -40.86
C GLY A 142 -15.86 35.57 -40.73
N PHE A 143 -16.52 34.65 -41.41
CA PHE A 143 -15.93 33.58 -42.25
C PHE A 143 -14.42 33.65 -42.52
N GLY A 144 -13.76 32.49 -42.48
CA GLY A 144 -12.44 32.30 -43.08
C GLY A 144 -11.94 30.85 -43.05
N LYS A 145 -12.39 30.04 -44.02
CA LYS A 145 -11.70 28.81 -44.43
C LYS A 145 -10.37 29.17 -45.11
N LYS A 146 -9.30 28.42 -44.82
CA LYS A 146 -8.28 28.01 -45.79
C LYS A 146 -7.93 26.56 -45.53
#